data_AF-A0A562I8M0-F1
#
_entry.id   AF-A0A562I8M0-F1
#
_cell.length_a   1.000
_cell.length_b   1.000
_cell.length_c   1.000
_cell.angle_alpha   90.00
_cell.angle_beta   90.00
_cell.angle_gamma   90.00
#
_symmetry.space_group_name_H-M   'P 1'
#
loop_
_entity.id
_entity.type
_entity.pdbx_description
1 polymer ?
#
loop_
_entity_poly.entity_id
_entity_poly.type
_entity_poly.pdbx_seq_one_letter_code
_entity_poly.pdbx_strand_id
1 'polypeptide(L)'
;MAYITDSSDSGPNGIVVVDLASGASWRRLHDHPSTKAEPLSTYRPSVEGRPFLERPADGAPKPLSMGSDGIAISADGSRLHYCPLASRRWYSVATDALADRDLTEDLVAATVADEGDKGGGSDGLETDDSGRIRIRGRDRPARDGPAPASTGLSRRPGRRPGPGRARAGSRRR
;
A
#
# COMPACT_ATOMS: atom_id res chain seq x y z
N MET A 1 -0.59 15.95 10.63
CA MET A 1 0.06 15.54 9.37
C MET A 1 -1.01 15.21 8.35
N ALA A 2 -0.76 15.55 7.09
CA ALA A 2 -1.47 15.03 5.94
C ALA A 2 -0.47 14.36 4.99
N TYR A 3 -0.97 13.46 4.15
CA TYR A 3 -0.17 12.67 3.23
C TYR A 3 -0.81 12.71 1.85
N ILE A 4 0.01 12.88 0.83
CA ILE A 4 -0.42 12.97 -0.57
C ILE A 4 0.46 12.00 -1.35
N THR A 5 -0.17 11.10 -2.10
CA THR A 5 0.53 10.20 -3.02
C THR A 5 0.87 10.93 -4.32
N ASP A 6 2.06 10.66 -4.86
CA ASP A 6 2.44 11.13 -6.19
C ASP A 6 2.11 10.07 -7.24
N SER A 7 0.92 10.21 -7.82
CA SER A 7 0.35 9.33 -8.85
C SER A 7 0.73 9.72 -10.28
N SER A 8 1.76 10.55 -10.45
CA SER A 8 2.30 10.89 -11.77
C SER A 8 2.61 9.63 -12.59
N ASP A 9 2.32 9.69 -13.89
CA ASP A 9 2.66 8.65 -14.87
C ASP A 9 4.16 8.65 -15.24
N SER A 10 4.92 9.60 -14.70
CA SER A 10 6.33 9.81 -15.00
C SER A 10 7.09 10.28 -13.77
N GLY A 11 8.40 10.01 -13.78
CA GLY A 11 9.32 10.47 -12.75
C GLY A 11 9.40 9.55 -11.51
N PRO A 12 9.94 10.06 -10.40
CA PRO A 12 10.32 9.23 -9.27
C PRO A 12 9.15 8.72 -8.43
N ASN A 13 7.94 9.29 -8.47
CA ASN A 13 6.84 8.97 -7.53
C ASN A 13 7.30 9.00 -6.04
N GLY A 14 6.35 8.88 -5.12
CA GLY A 14 6.64 9.03 -3.70
C GLY A 14 5.43 9.42 -2.88
N ILE A 15 5.70 9.89 -1.66
CA ILE A 15 4.70 10.41 -0.73
C ILE A 15 5.14 11.81 -0.31
N VAL A 16 4.25 12.78 -0.46
CA VAL A 16 4.42 14.12 0.09
C VAL A 16 3.78 14.14 1.47
N VAL A 17 4.58 14.50 2.47
CA VAL A 17 4.14 14.69 3.85
C VAL A 17 3.94 16.18 4.07
N VAL A 18 2.81 16.54 4.68
CA VAL A 18 2.46 17.93 4.97
C VAL A 18 2.23 18.07 6.48
N ASP A 19 3.00 18.94 7.11
CA ASP A 19 2.68 19.43 8.44
C ASP A 19 1.61 20.53 8.30
N LEU A 20 0.39 20.20 8.72
CA LEU A 20 -0.76 21.10 8.64
C LEU A 20 -0.66 22.29 9.60
N ALA A 21 0.15 22.20 10.66
CA ALA A 21 0.30 23.29 11.61
C ALA A 21 1.23 24.38 11.08
N SER A 22 2.37 24.00 10.50
CA SER A 22 3.34 24.95 9.94
C SER A 22 3.14 25.25 8.46
N GLY A 23 2.41 24.40 7.73
CA GLY A 23 2.31 24.44 6.27
C GLY A 23 3.55 23.89 5.55
N ALA A 24 4.56 23.40 6.26
CA ALA A 24 5.74 22.81 5.65
C ALA A 24 5.41 21.45 5.00
N SER A 25 6.05 21.17 3.86
CA SER A 25 5.92 19.88 3.18
C SER A 25 7.27 19.34 2.72
N TRP A 26 7.43 18.03 2.74
CA TRP A 26 8.61 17.33 2.23
C TRP A 26 8.20 16.03 1.56
N ARG A 27 9.14 15.45 0.80
CA ARG A 27 8.94 14.20 0.09
C ARG A 27 9.64 13.06 0.82
N ARG A 28 9.01 11.90 0.84
CA ARG A 28 9.54 10.62 1.35
C ARG A 28 9.34 9.52 0.32
N LEU A 29 10.16 8.48 0.43
CA LEU A 29 10.12 7.32 -0.47
C LEU A 29 10.29 7.74 -1.94
N HIS A 30 11.14 8.74 -2.18
CA HIS A 30 11.42 9.24 -3.52
C HIS A 30 12.08 8.17 -4.36
N ASP A 31 11.47 7.83 -5.51
CA ASP A 31 11.94 6.77 -6.40
C ASP A 31 11.98 5.37 -5.77
N HIS A 32 11.32 5.20 -4.62
CA HIS A 32 11.33 3.93 -3.92
C HIS A 32 10.45 2.90 -4.67
N PRO A 33 10.90 1.64 -4.85
CA PRO A 33 10.20 0.63 -5.64
C PRO A 33 8.74 0.39 -5.24
N SER A 34 8.40 0.51 -3.95
CA SER A 34 7.02 0.36 -3.47
C SER A 34 6.05 1.46 -3.95
N THR A 35 6.56 2.53 -4.54
CA THR A 35 5.76 3.65 -5.07
C THR A 35 5.60 3.58 -6.60
N LYS A 36 6.10 2.51 -7.23
CA LYS A 36 6.21 2.38 -8.69
C LYS A 36 5.20 1.40 -9.29
N ALA A 37 4.77 1.72 -10.50
CA ALA A 37 4.04 0.80 -11.35
C ALA A 37 4.85 -0.48 -11.64
N GLU A 38 4.15 -1.62 -11.75
CA GLU A 38 4.73 -2.86 -12.23
C GLU A 38 4.71 -2.92 -13.77
N PRO A 39 5.70 -3.54 -14.41
CA PRO A 39 5.70 -3.71 -15.86
C PRO A 39 4.60 -4.68 -16.33
N LEU A 40 4.22 -4.62 -17.62
CA LEU A 40 3.21 -5.51 -18.22
C LEU A 40 3.55 -7.01 -18.18
N SER A 41 4.82 -7.36 -17.97
CA SER A 41 5.23 -8.75 -17.72
C SER A 41 4.70 -9.27 -16.38
N THR A 42 4.45 -8.38 -15.42
CA THR A 42 4.06 -8.70 -14.05
C THR A 42 2.59 -8.38 -13.79
N TYR A 43 2.10 -7.23 -14.27
CA TYR A 43 0.71 -6.82 -14.08
C TYR A 43 0.08 -6.31 -15.38
N ARG A 44 -1.08 -6.88 -15.74
CA ARG A 44 -1.84 -6.52 -16.95
C ARG A 44 -3.24 -6.05 -16.56
N PRO A 45 -3.45 -4.75 -16.33
CA PRO A 45 -4.77 -4.25 -15.98
C PRO A 45 -5.76 -4.48 -17.11
N SER A 46 -6.99 -4.84 -16.75
CA SER A 46 -8.08 -5.02 -17.70
C SER A 46 -9.39 -4.43 -17.19
N VAL A 47 -10.19 -3.87 -18.09
CA VAL A 47 -11.52 -3.35 -17.80
C VAL A 47 -12.47 -4.01 -18.80
N GLU A 48 -13.52 -4.66 -18.28
CA GLU A 48 -14.50 -5.40 -19.10
C GLU A 48 -13.84 -6.45 -20.02
N GLY A 49 -12.78 -7.10 -19.54
CA GLY A 49 -12.02 -8.10 -20.30
C GLY A 49 -11.08 -7.54 -21.38
N ARG A 50 -10.95 -6.21 -21.50
CA ARG A 50 -10.06 -5.56 -22.45
C ARG A 50 -8.81 -5.00 -21.75
N PRO A 51 -7.61 -5.11 -22.34
CA PRO A 51 -6.41 -4.49 -21.79
C PRO A 51 -6.59 -2.97 -21.60
N PHE A 52 -6.32 -2.52 -20.38
CA PHE A 52 -6.34 -1.11 -20.04
C PHE A 52 -4.94 -0.52 -20.22
N LEU A 53 -4.76 0.15 -21.35
CA LEU A 53 -3.48 0.70 -21.81
C LEU A 53 -3.68 2.15 -22.19
N GLU A 54 -2.63 2.96 -22.07
CA GLU A 54 -2.62 4.31 -22.63
C GLU A 54 -2.57 4.20 -24.16
N ARG A 55 -3.45 4.95 -24.83
CA ARG A 55 -3.58 4.98 -26.29
C ARG A 55 -3.39 6.41 -26.78
N PRO A 56 -2.14 6.85 -27.03
CA PRO A 56 -1.89 8.16 -27.62
C PRO A 56 -2.53 8.25 -29.02
N ALA A 57 -2.84 9.47 -29.47
CA ALA A 57 -3.43 9.70 -30.80
C ALA A 57 -2.52 9.16 -31.91
N ASP A 58 -1.21 9.35 -31.75
CA ASP A 58 -0.17 8.83 -32.61
C ASP A 58 0.70 7.83 -31.84
N GLY A 59 0.79 6.61 -32.36
CA GLY A 59 1.69 5.58 -31.83
C GLY A 59 1.00 4.32 -31.30
N ALA A 60 1.82 3.38 -30.83
CA ALA A 60 1.34 2.12 -30.28
C ALA A 60 0.80 2.29 -28.85
N PRO A 61 -0.17 1.46 -28.42
CA PRO A 61 -0.59 1.41 -27.03
C PRO A 61 0.58 1.13 -26.09
N LYS A 62 0.63 1.81 -24.96
CA LYS A 62 1.70 1.65 -23.96
C LYS A 62 1.14 1.35 -22.56
N PRO A 63 1.96 0.77 -21.66
CA PRO A 63 1.55 0.47 -20.29
C PRO A 63 1.13 1.73 -19.52
N LEU A 64 0.28 1.55 -18.50
CA LEU A 64 0.11 2.57 -17.46
C LEU A 64 1.35 2.57 -16.57
N SER A 65 1.91 3.76 -16.33
CA SER A 65 3.09 3.96 -15.49
C SER A 65 2.82 4.78 -14.23
N MET A 66 1.55 5.05 -13.93
CA MET A 66 1.13 5.79 -12.74
C MET A 66 1.58 5.08 -11.46
N GLY A 67 2.32 5.83 -10.63
CA GLY A 67 2.87 5.36 -9.37
C GLY A 67 1.83 5.27 -8.26
N SER A 68 2.28 5.54 -7.04
CA SER A 68 1.44 5.52 -5.82
C SER A 68 0.19 6.36 -6.00
N ASP A 69 -0.98 5.76 -5.76
CA ASP A 69 -2.29 6.38 -6.00
C ASP A 69 -3.19 6.18 -4.77
N GLY A 70 -3.73 4.96 -4.62
CA GLY A 70 -4.53 4.59 -3.46
C GLY A 70 -3.80 4.84 -2.15
N ILE A 71 -4.50 5.46 -1.20
CA ILE A 71 -3.96 5.87 0.10
C ILE A 71 -5.01 5.68 1.20
N ALA A 72 -4.60 5.17 2.35
CA ALA A 72 -5.43 5.09 3.55
C ALA A 72 -4.54 5.14 4.79
N ILE A 73 -5.01 5.76 5.87
CA ILE A 73 -4.30 5.76 7.15
C ILE A 73 -4.96 4.74 8.09
N SER A 74 -4.18 3.97 8.84
CA SER A 74 -4.72 3.04 9.84
C SER A 74 -5.55 3.81 10.89
N ALA A 75 -6.51 3.13 11.52
CA ALA A 75 -7.42 3.78 12.47
C ALA A 75 -6.70 4.35 13.71
N ASP A 76 -5.57 3.76 14.09
CA ASP A 76 -4.69 4.26 15.16
C ASP A 76 -3.69 5.32 14.69
N GLY A 77 -3.70 5.67 13.39
CA GLY A 77 -2.81 6.63 12.78
C GLY A 77 -1.36 6.17 12.64
N SER A 78 -1.01 4.94 13.02
CA SER A 78 0.38 4.46 13.09
C SER A 78 1.00 4.10 11.74
N ARG A 79 0.17 3.79 10.73
CA ARG A 79 0.62 3.39 9.39
C ARG A 79 -0.16 4.08 8.30
N LEU A 80 0.57 4.46 7.26
CA LEU A 80 0.03 4.91 5.99
C LEU A 80 0.09 3.75 5.00
N HIS A 81 -1.07 3.26 4.58
CA HIS A 81 -1.23 2.29 3.51
C HIS A 81 -1.30 2.99 2.17
N TYR A 82 -0.63 2.44 1.17
CA TYR A 82 -0.63 2.97 -0.17
C TYR A 82 -0.43 1.87 -1.23
N CYS A 83 -0.84 2.14 -2.47
CA CYS A 83 -0.55 1.22 -3.58
C CYS A 83 -0.31 1.97 -4.89
N PRO A 84 0.66 1.52 -5.71
CA PRO A 84 0.75 1.94 -7.09
C PRO A 84 -0.48 1.55 -7.90
N LEU A 85 -0.93 2.41 -8.82
CA LEU A 85 -2.11 2.15 -9.63
C LEU A 85 -1.94 0.89 -10.48
N ALA A 86 -0.84 0.83 -11.21
CA ALA A 86 -0.51 -0.28 -12.10
C ALA A 86 0.22 -1.40 -11.34
N SER A 87 -0.37 -1.91 -10.26
CA SER A 87 0.18 -3.03 -9.50
C SER A 87 -0.91 -3.82 -8.79
N ARG A 88 -0.63 -5.11 -8.50
CA ARG A 88 -1.39 -5.92 -7.52
C ARG A 88 -0.82 -5.87 -6.12
N ARG A 89 0.37 -5.32 -5.93
CA ARG A 89 0.99 -5.10 -4.63
C ARG A 89 0.42 -3.86 -3.96
N TRP A 90 0.56 -3.83 -2.65
CA TRP A 90 0.24 -2.70 -1.81
C TRP A 90 1.14 -2.76 -0.58
N TYR A 91 1.33 -1.61 0.03
CA TYR A 91 2.38 -1.40 1.01
C TYR A 91 1.85 -0.58 2.18
N SER A 92 2.57 -0.61 3.29
CA SER A 92 2.37 0.33 4.40
C SER A 92 3.70 0.87 4.87
N VAL A 93 3.71 2.09 5.42
CA VAL A 93 4.90 2.73 6.00
C VAL A 93 4.51 3.38 7.33
N ALA A 94 5.45 3.44 8.28
CA ALA A 94 5.19 4.03 9.59
C ALA A 94 5.03 5.56 9.47
N THR A 95 3.98 6.11 10.08
CA THR A 95 3.65 7.54 9.96
C THR A 95 4.60 8.45 10.75
N ASP A 96 5.14 7.95 11.86
CA ASP A 96 6.19 8.61 12.63
C ASP A 96 7.48 8.73 11.83
N ALA A 97 7.88 7.68 11.11
CA ALA A 97 9.05 7.69 10.24
C ALA A 97 8.89 8.65 9.06
N LEU A 98 7.68 8.71 8.47
CA LEU A 98 7.38 9.72 7.44
C LEU A 98 7.45 11.15 7.99
N ALA A 99 6.98 11.35 9.23
CA ALA A 99 6.89 12.65 9.87
C ALA A 99 8.25 13.19 10.36
N ASP A 100 9.15 12.31 10.77
CA ASP A 100 10.47 12.67 11.28
C ASP A 100 11.39 13.13 10.14
N ARG A 101 11.82 14.40 10.21
CA ARG A 101 12.68 15.02 9.20
C ARG A 101 14.15 14.64 9.35
N ASP A 102 14.55 14.15 10.52
CA ASP A 102 15.93 13.82 10.85
C ASP A 102 16.28 12.37 10.47
N LEU A 103 15.28 11.53 10.18
CA LEU A 103 15.49 10.20 9.62
C LEU A 103 15.98 10.25 8.17
N THR A 104 16.94 9.38 7.86
CA THR A 104 17.40 9.14 6.50
C THR A 104 16.34 8.37 5.70
N GLU A 105 16.36 8.49 4.38
CA GLU A 105 15.43 7.76 3.51
C GLU A 105 15.52 6.24 3.70
N ASP A 106 16.72 5.69 3.96
CA ASP A 106 16.90 4.26 4.22
C ASP A 106 16.19 3.81 5.51
N LEU A 107 16.22 4.62 6.56
CA LEU A 107 15.52 4.32 7.81
C LEU A 107 14.00 4.39 7.63
N VAL A 108 13.52 5.36 6.84
CA VAL A 108 12.10 5.43 6.48
C VAL A 108 11.69 4.22 5.65
N ALA A 109 12.48 3.88 4.63
CA ALA A 109 12.26 2.72 3.76
C ALA A 109 12.26 1.40 4.54
N ALA A 110 13.09 1.26 5.58
CA ALA A 110 13.10 0.08 6.45
C ALA A 110 11.79 -0.14 7.21
N THR A 111 10.93 0.89 7.34
CA THR A 111 9.59 0.74 7.94
C THR A 111 8.50 0.32 6.95
N VAL A 112 8.83 0.31 5.65
CA VAL A 112 7.93 -0.13 4.58
C VAL A 112 7.68 -1.64 4.74
N ALA A 113 6.40 -2.01 4.81
CA ALA A 113 5.94 -3.38 4.77
C ALA A 113 5.23 -3.63 3.44
N ASP A 114 5.54 -4.77 2.83
CA ASP A 114 4.78 -5.31 1.71
C ASP A 114 3.57 -6.08 2.25
N GLU A 115 2.37 -5.54 2.01
CA GLU A 115 1.11 -6.08 2.52
C GLU A 115 0.58 -7.23 1.64
N GLY A 116 1.34 -7.63 0.61
CA GLY A 116 1.06 -8.78 -0.24
C GLY A 116 0.34 -8.41 -1.53
N ASP A 117 -0.49 -9.34 -2.00
CA ASP A 117 -1.30 -9.21 -3.22
C ASP A 117 -2.76 -8.91 -2.83
N LYS A 118 -3.30 -7.80 -3.34
CA LYS A 118 -4.68 -7.37 -3.08
C LYS A 118 -5.73 -7.99 -4.02
N GLY A 119 -5.34 -8.95 -4.87
CA GLY A 119 -6.23 -9.73 -5.75
C GLY A 119 -6.57 -9.05 -7.08
N GLY A 120 -6.14 -7.80 -7.28
CA GLY A 120 -6.35 -6.98 -8.47
C GLY A 120 -5.70 -5.59 -8.30
N GLY A 121 -5.80 -4.75 -9.32
CA GLY A 121 -5.56 -3.31 -9.23
C GLY A 121 -6.66 -2.59 -8.46
N SER A 122 -6.31 -1.43 -7.90
CA SER A 122 -7.21 -0.60 -7.09
C SER A 122 -7.09 0.86 -7.49
N ASP A 123 -8.12 1.63 -7.16
CA ASP A 123 -8.08 3.09 -7.08
C ASP A 123 -7.79 3.52 -5.66
N GLY A 124 -8.84 3.90 -4.95
CA GLY A 124 -8.77 4.24 -3.55
C GLY A 124 -8.51 3.04 -2.66
N LEU A 125 -7.85 3.36 -1.55
CA LEU A 125 -7.88 2.61 -0.32
C LEU A 125 -8.71 3.41 0.68
N GLU A 126 -9.34 2.75 1.64
CA GLU A 126 -10.09 3.40 2.71
C GLU A 126 -9.94 2.59 3.99
N THR A 127 -9.88 3.25 5.14
CA THR A 127 -9.91 2.59 6.44
C THR A 127 -11.26 2.77 7.09
N ASP A 128 -11.84 1.69 7.61
CA ASP A 128 -13.10 1.75 8.34
C ASP A 128 -12.94 2.01 9.84
N ASP A 129 -14.05 2.30 10.51
CA ASP A 129 -14.13 2.53 11.96
C ASP A 129 -13.65 1.35 12.83
N SER A 130 -13.55 0.17 12.23
CA SER A 130 -13.07 -1.06 12.86
C SER A 130 -11.59 -1.33 12.53
N GLY A 131 -10.92 -0.40 11.84
CA GLY A 131 -9.51 -0.50 11.45
C GLY A 131 -9.22 -1.44 10.29
N ARG A 132 -10.23 -1.83 9.49
CA ARG A 132 -10.02 -2.65 8.29
C ARG A 132 -9.72 -1.76 7.10
N ILE A 133 -8.72 -2.16 6.31
CA ILE A 133 -8.48 -1.53 5.01
C ILE A 133 -9.41 -2.14 3.96
N ARG A 134 -10.17 -1.27 3.28
CA ARG A 134 -10.99 -1.59 2.12
C ARG A 134 -10.26 -1.15 0.86
N ILE A 135 -10.38 -1.99 -0.16
CA ILE A 135 -9.72 -1.85 -1.45
C ILE A 135 -10.82 -1.74 -2.50
N ARG A 136 -10.85 -0.66 -3.28
CA ARG A 136 -11.81 -0.50 -4.38
C ARG A 136 -11.18 -0.94 -5.70
N GLY A 137 -11.36 -2.22 -5.99
CA GLY A 137 -10.78 -2.89 -7.15
C GLY A 137 -11.42 -2.49 -8.49
N ARG A 138 -10.62 -2.50 -9.57
CA ARG A 138 -11.03 -2.15 -10.94
C ARG A 138 -11.17 -3.35 -11.88
N ASP A 139 -10.35 -4.35 -11.66
CA ASP A 139 -10.19 -5.53 -12.49
C ASP A 139 -10.59 -6.77 -11.68
N ARG A 140 -11.60 -7.47 -12.17
CA ARG A 140 -11.85 -8.85 -11.75
C ARG A 140 -11.33 -9.76 -12.86
N PRO A 141 -10.66 -10.88 -12.54
CA PRO A 141 -10.43 -11.90 -13.55
C PRO A 141 -11.79 -12.31 -14.15
N ALA A 142 -11.82 -12.53 -15.47
CA ALA A 142 -12.98 -13.12 -16.13
C ALA A 142 -13.36 -14.41 -15.38
N ARG A 143 -14.61 -14.50 -14.92
CA ARG A 143 -15.10 -15.66 -14.19
C ARG A 143 -15.53 -16.73 -15.18
N ASP A 144 -14.69 -17.76 -15.35
CA ASP A 144 -15.19 -19.09 -15.68
C ASP A 144 -15.40 -19.84 -14.36
N GLY A 145 -16.55 -19.64 -13.71
CA GLY A 145 -16.95 -20.35 -12.48
C GLY A 145 -17.85 -19.55 -11.54
N PRO A 146 -18.67 -20.23 -10.69
CA PRO A 146 -19.60 -19.56 -9.80
C PRO A 146 -18.89 -18.71 -8.75
N ALA A 147 -19.51 -17.59 -8.40
CA ALA A 147 -18.98 -16.56 -7.50
C ALA A 147 -18.60 -17.12 -6.12
N PRO A 148 -17.36 -16.96 -5.64
CA PRO A 148 -17.11 -17.11 -4.22
C PRO A 148 -17.75 -15.95 -3.46
N ALA A 149 -18.29 -16.25 -2.27
CA ALA A 149 -18.82 -15.27 -1.34
C ALA A 149 -17.78 -14.18 -1.07
N SER A 150 -18.25 -12.94 -0.84
CA SER A 150 -17.42 -11.79 -0.51
C SER A 150 -16.56 -12.07 0.73
N THR A 151 -15.32 -12.50 0.53
CA THR A 151 -14.37 -12.66 1.64
C THR A 151 -13.76 -11.30 1.94
N GLY A 152 -14.30 -10.61 2.94
CA GLY A 152 -13.57 -9.53 3.59
C GLY A 152 -12.28 -10.11 4.18
N LEU A 153 -11.12 -9.72 3.65
CA LEU A 153 -9.84 -10.16 4.19
C LEU A 153 -9.61 -9.42 5.52
N SER A 154 -9.89 -10.10 6.63
CA SER A 154 -9.62 -9.61 7.98
C SER A 154 -8.26 -10.14 8.42
N ARG A 155 -7.31 -9.24 8.70
CA ARG A 155 -6.12 -9.57 9.50
C ARG A 155 -6.14 -8.73 10.77
N ARG A 156 -6.26 -9.39 11.91
CA ARG A 156 -6.09 -8.77 13.24
C ARG A 156 -4.58 -8.66 13.55
N PRO A 157 -4.11 -7.57 14.17
CA PRO A 157 -2.73 -7.49 14.62
C PRO A 157 -2.46 -8.54 15.73
N GLY A 158 -1.34 -9.26 15.58
CA GLY A 158 -0.94 -10.35 16.47
C GLY A 158 -0.71 -9.89 17.90
N ARG A 159 -1.37 -10.56 18.85
CA ARG A 159 -1.17 -10.37 20.29
C ARG A 159 0.21 -10.92 20.66
N ARG A 160 1.12 -10.08 21.19
CA ARG A 160 2.40 -10.56 21.75
C ARG A 160 2.14 -11.55 22.90
N PRO A 161 2.86 -12.68 23.01
CA PRO A 161 2.79 -13.51 24.20
C PRO A 161 3.46 -12.77 25.37
N GLY A 162 2.76 -12.68 26.51
CA GLY A 162 3.34 -12.17 27.75
C GLY A 162 4.42 -13.10 28.31
N PRO A 163 5.31 -12.61 29.18
CA PRO A 163 6.42 -13.39 29.69
C PRO A 163 5.93 -14.53 30.58
N GLY A 164 6.27 -15.77 30.19
CA GLY A 164 5.97 -16.98 30.95
C GLY A 164 6.68 -16.97 32.31
N ARG A 165 5.92 -17.16 33.39
CA ARG A 165 6.45 -17.37 34.73
C ARG A 165 7.26 -18.67 34.78
N ALA A 166 8.53 -18.58 35.14
CA ALA A 166 9.37 -19.72 35.47
C ALA A 166 8.78 -20.50 36.66
N ARG A 167 8.63 -21.83 36.51
CA ARG A 167 8.33 -22.74 37.63
C ARG A 167 9.64 -23.11 38.32
N ALA A 168 9.74 -22.77 39.59
CA ALA A 168 10.81 -23.23 40.49
C ALA A 168 10.72 -24.75 40.69
N GLY A 169 11.84 -25.45 40.50
CA GLY A 169 11.98 -26.87 40.80
C GLY A 169 12.03 -27.10 42.31
N SER A 170 11.22 -28.05 42.81
CA SER A 170 11.34 -28.56 44.18
C SER A 170 12.20 -29.83 44.18
N ARG A 171 13.34 -29.76 44.88
CA ARG A 171 14.11 -30.91 45.34
C ARG A 171 13.35 -31.64 46.45
N ARG A 172 13.27 -32.97 46.39
CA ARG A 172 13.23 -33.91 47.54
C ARG A 172 14.01 -35.15 47.08
N ARG A 173 15.20 -35.35 47.66
CA ARG A 173 15.54 -36.30 48.74
C ARG A 173 15.34 -37.75 48.31
#